data_AF-A0A915CSS7-F1
#
_entry.id   AF-A0A915CSS7-F1
#
_cell.length_a   1.000
_cell.length_b   1.000
_cell.length_c   1.000
_cell.angle_alpha   90.00
_cell.angle_beta   90.00
_cell.angle_gamma   90.00
#
_symmetry.space_group_name_H-M   'P 1'
#
loop_
_entity.id
_entity.type
_entity.pdbx_description
1 polymer ?
#
loop_
_entity_poly.entity_id
_entity_poly.type
_entity_poly.pdbx_seq_one_letter_code
_entity_poly.pdbx_strand_id
1 'polypeptide(L)'
;MYVVIDDDYDVEYVIPYASYLSGLPIPIIYGTAWKKEKTAELVVKAVLAGFRAVDTACQPKHYNEELVGQAVATLQQKHGLKRQDLFLQTKFTSLNGQDPHKIPYDKNAPLVEQVKQSFATSLINLQTDYLDSLVMHSPMS
;
A
#
# COMPACT_ATOMS: atom_id res chain seq x y z
N MET A 1 2.96 -1.62 17.81
CA MET A 1 1.62 -1.84 18.38
C MET A 1 0.88 -2.73 17.39
N TYR A 2 0.42 -3.91 17.80
CA TYR A 2 -0.31 -4.82 16.93
C TYR A 2 -1.79 -4.74 17.29
N VAL A 3 -2.67 -4.57 16.30
CA VAL A 3 -4.13 -4.60 16.45
C VAL A 3 -4.62 -5.78 15.64
N VAL A 4 -5.15 -6.79 16.31
CA VAL A 4 -5.91 -7.87 15.68
C VAL A 4 -7.36 -7.40 15.69
N ILE A 5 -7.97 -7.35 14.52
CA ILE A 5 -9.40 -7.06 14.36
C ILE A 5 -10.03 -8.38 13.97
N ASP A 6 -10.84 -8.93 14.87
CA ASP A 6 -11.72 -10.09 14.62
C ASP A 6 -12.81 -9.69 13.60
N ASP A 7 -13.45 -10.67 12.95
CA ASP A 7 -14.65 -10.51 12.13
C ASP A 7 -15.79 -9.75 12.85
N ASP A 8 -15.74 -9.67 14.19
CA ASP A 8 -16.68 -8.91 15.05
C ASP A 8 -16.22 -7.48 15.44
N TYR A 9 -15.09 -6.99 14.91
CA TYR A 9 -14.53 -5.63 15.15
C TYR A 9 -14.09 -5.32 16.59
N ASP A 10 -14.05 -6.30 17.50
CA ASP A 10 -13.52 -6.12 18.84
C ASP A 10 -11.98 -6.09 18.86
N VAL A 11 -11.42 -5.24 19.73
CA VAL A 11 -9.97 -4.99 19.86
C VAL A 11 -9.44 -5.61 21.16
N GLU A 12 -8.68 -6.70 21.09
CA GLU A 12 -7.93 -7.28 22.21
C GLU A 12 -6.43 -6.91 22.18
N TYR A 13 -5.82 -6.73 23.36
CA TYR A 13 -4.45 -6.17 23.55
C TYR A 13 -3.33 -7.23 23.74
N VAL A 14 -2.23 -7.02 22.97
CA VAL A 14 -0.78 -7.33 23.12
C VAL A 14 -0.24 -8.78 23.24
N ILE A 15 0.61 -9.15 22.26
CA ILE A 15 1.78 -10.04 22.43
C ILE A 15 3.03 -9.35 21.83
N PRO A 16 4.19 -9.27 22.53
CA PRO A 16 5.36 -8.54 22.03
C PRO A 16 6.37 -9.48 21.37
N TYR A 17 6.39 -9.55 20.03
CA TYR A 17 7.58 -9.95 19.27
C TYR A 17 7.60 -9.18 17.94
N ALA A 18 8.36 -8.09 17.87
CA ALA A 18 8.69 -7.42 16.62
C ALA A 18 10.21 -7.40 16.46
N SER A 19 10.70 -8.05 15.40
CA SER A 19 12.09 -8.00 14.96
C SER A 19 12.48 -6.58 14.55
N TYR A 20 13.68 -6.17 14.94
CA TYR A 20 14.22 -4.83 14.71
C TYR A 20 15.08 -4.80 13.44
N LEU A 21 14.80 -3.86 12.54
CA LEU A 21 15.78 -3.28 11.61
C LEU A 21 15.80 -1.78 11.90
N SER A 22 16.98 -1.22 12.24
CA SER A 22 17.24 0.21 12.54
C SER A 22 16.70 0.80 13.86
N GLY A 23 16.25 -0.02 14.82
CA GLY A 23 15.92 0.45 16.17
C GLY A 23 14.53 1.10 16.33
N LEU A 24 13.76 1.19 15.25
CA LEU A 24 12.34 1.55 15.28
C LEU A 24 11.49 0.26 15.16
N PRO A 25 10.36 0.17 15.89
CA PRO A 25 9.43 -0.95 15.72
C PRO A 25 8.90 -0.95 14.28
N ILE A 26 9.08 -2.07 13.57
CA ILE A 26 8.48 -2.25 12.25
C ILE A 26 6.96 -2.20 12.44
N PRO A 27 6.24 -1.24 11.84
CA PRO A 27 4.79 -1.18 11.97
C PRO A 27 4.17 -2.43 11.31
N ILE A 28 3.09 -2.99 11.88
CA ILE A 28 2.27 -3.89 11.05
C ILE A 28 1.79 -3.08 9.86
N ILE A 29 1.89 -3.71 8.70
CA ILE A 29 1.39 -3.14 7.46
C ILE A 29 0.00 -3.69 7.12
N TYR A 30 -0.94 -2.79 6.82
CA TYR A 30 -2.28 -3.16 6.38
C TYR A 30 -2.28 -3.50 4.89
N GLY A 31 -2.57 -4.74 4.52
CA GLY A 31 -2.59 -5.21 3.14
C GLY A 31 -3.89 -4.88 2.40
N THR A 32 -3.77 -4.35 1.17
CA THR A 32 -4.91 -3.88 0.37
C THR A 32 -5.32 -4.79 -0.79
N ALA A 33 -4.69 -5.96 -0.93
CA ALA A 33 -5.07 -6.93 -1.95
C ALA A 33 -6.55 -7.35 -1.81
N TRP A 34 -7.22 -7.48 -2.95
CA TRP A 34 -8.59 -8.02 -3.09
C TRP A 34 -9.69 -7.21 -2.39
N LYS A 35 -9.42 -5.98 -1.95
CA LYS A 35 -10.43 -5.12 -1.32
C LYS A 35 -11.36 -4.43 -2.33
N LYS A 36 -10.96 -4.36 -3.61
CA LYS A 36 -11.74 -3.80 -4.73
C LYS A 36 -12.32 -2.41 -4.39
N GLU A 37 -13.61 -2.18 -4.57
CA GLU A 37 -14.28 -0.89 -4.35
C GLU A 37 -14.30 -0.47 -2.88
N LYS A 38 -14.13 -1.43 -1.95
CA LYS A 38 -14.06 -1.15 -0.50
C LYS A 38 -12.68 -0.70 -0.03
N THR A 39 -11.67 -0.64 -0.92
CA THR A 39 -10.29 -0.32 -0.56
C THR A 39 -10.19 0.99 0.22
N ALA A 40 -10.84 2.06 -0.25
CA ALA A 40 -10.73 3.36 0.40
C ALA A 40 -11.28 3.34 1.83
N GLU A 41 -12.51 2.84 2.00
CA GLU A 41 -13.18 2.72 3.29
C GLU A 41 -12.36 1.89 4.29
N LEU A 42 -11.84 0.74 3.85
CA LEU A 42 -11.09 -0.17 4.69
C LEU A 42 -9.73 0.38 5.10
N VAL A 43 -9.04 1.12 4.21
CA VAL A 43 -7.78 1.80 4.56
C VAL A 43 -8.04 2.89 5.61
N VAL A 44 -9.10 3.70 5.45
CA VAL A 44 -9.47 4.71 6.46
C VAL A 44 -9.74 4.02 7.81
N LYS A 45 -10.55 2.96 7.83
CA LYS A 45 -10.85 2.20 9.06
C LYS A 45 -9.59 1.65 9.72
N ALA A 46 -8.70 1.02 8.95
CA ALA A 46 -7.46 0.47 9.49
C ALA A 46 -6.58 1.56 10.13
N VAL A 47 -6.43 2.71 9.46
CA VAL A 47 -5.62 3.81 10.00
C VAL A 47 -6.24 4.41 11.26
N LEU A 48 -7.56 4.60 11.30
CA LEU A 48 -8.27 5.06 12.50
C LEU A 48 -8.21 4.04 13.64
N ALA A 49 -8.11 2.75 13.34
CA ALA A 49 -7.89 1.67 14.31
C ALA A 49 -6.42 1.58 14.82
N GLY A 50 -5.51 2.44 14.32
CA GLY A 50 -4.14 2.54 14.82
C GLY A 50 -3.06 2.05 13.86
N PHE A 51 -3.41 1.52 12.68
CA PHE A 51 -2.40 1.23 11.67
C PHE A 51 -1.74 2.54 11.18
N ARG A 52 -0.44 2.46 10.91
CA ARG A 52 0.34 3.56 10.33
C ARG A 52 1.10 3.17 9.07
N ALA A 53 0.94 1.92 8.62
CA ALA A 53 1.55 1.44 7.39
C ALA A 53 0.50 0.76 6.49
N VAL A 54 0.57 1.03 5.19
CA VAL A 54 -0.33 0.47 4.16
C VAL A 54 0.50 -0.17 3.05
N ASP A 55 0.16 -1.40 2.70
CA ASP A 55 0.78 -2.17 1.62
C ASP A 55 -0.20 -2.30 0.44
N THR A 56 0.27 -1.92 -0.74
CA THR A 56 -0.47 -2.03 -1.99
C THR A 56 0.46 -2.49 -3.13
N ALA A 57 0.01 -2.44 -4.38
CA ALA A 57 0.86 -2.72 -5.54
C ALA A 57 0.38 -1.96 -6.77
N CYS A 58 1.30 -1.60 -7.66
CA CYS A 58 1.01 -1.14 -9.02
C CYS A 58 0.61 -2.34 -9.90
N GLN A 59 -0.44 -3.04 -9.47
CA GLN A 59 -1.00 -4.23 -10.10
C GLN A 59 -2.53 -4.12 -10.06
N PRO A 60 -3.15 -3.42 -11.03
CA PRO A 60 -4.59 -3.19 -11.07
C PRO A 60 -5.45 -4.45 -11.08
N LYS A 61 -4.84 -5.62 -11.30
CA LYS A 61 -5.48 -6.94 -11.23
C LYS A 61 -6.06 -7.25 -9.85
N HIS A 62 -5.32 -6.98 -8.77
CA HIS A 62 -5.71 -7.34 -7.39
C HIS A 62 -5.73 -6.15 -6.43
N TYR A 63 -5.12 -5.04 -6.82
CA TYR A 63 -4.94 -3.86 -5.99
C TYR A 63 -5.59 -2.65 -6.65
N ASN A 64 -5.93 -1.65 -5.83
CA ASN A 64 -6.49 -0.40 -6.30
C ASN A 64 -5.79 0.78 -5.60
N GLU A 65 -4.62 1.17 -6.12
CA GLU A 65 -3.82 2.27 -5.58
C GLU A 65 -4.58 3.60 -5.58
N GLU A 66 -5.45 3.84 -6.57
CA GLU A 66 -6.24 5.06 -6.64
C GLU A 66 -7.14 5.22 -5.40
N LEU A 67 -7.81 4.13 -5.00
CA LEU A 67 -8.63 4.12 -3.79
C LEU A 67 -7.79 4.21 -2.51
N VAL A 68 -6.54 3.74 -2.52
CA VAL A 68 -5.61 3.98 -1.41
C VAL A 68 -5.26 5.47 -1.33
N GLY A 69 -4.96 6.12 -2.46
CA GLY A 69 -4.72 7.57 -2.53
C GLY A 69 -5.92 8.38 -2.03
N GLN A 70 -7.14 8.00 -2.43
CA GLN A 70 -8.37 8.62 -1.92
C GLN A 70 -8.54 8.45 -0.40
N ALA A 71 -8.16 7.29 0.15
CA ALA A 71 -8.18 7.09 1.60
C ALA A 71 -7.16 7.97 2.32
N VAL A 72 -5.93 8.08 1.79
CA VAL A 72 -4.90 8.97 2.32
C VAL A 72 -5.39 10.42 2.32
N ALA A 73 -5.91 10.91 1.18
CA ALA A 73 -6.49 12.24 1.09
C ALA A 73 -7.62 12.45 2.12
N THR A 74 -8.50 11.47 2.30
CA THR A 74 -9.57 11.50 3.30
C THR A 74 -9.01 11.62 4.73
N LEU A 75 -7.99 10.83 5.07
CA LEU A 75 -7.33 10.86 6.37
C LEU A 75 -6.66 12.22 6.63
N GLN A 76 -6.03 12.81 5.63
CA GLN A 76 -5.42 14.14 5.76
C GLN A 76 -6.48 15.22 5.97
N GLN A 77 -7.53 15.23 5.14
CA GLN A 77 -8.54 16.29 5.14
C GLN A 77 -9.49 16.22 6.35
N LYS A 78 -9.90 15.00 6.75
CA LYS A 78 -10.94 14.82 7.79
C LYS A 78 -10.38 14.49 9.16
N HIS A 79 -9.17 13.93 9.23
CA HIS A 79 -8.59 13.44 10.48
C HIS A 79 -7.24 14.10 10.82
N GLY A 80 -6.77 15.03 9.99
CA GLY A 80 -5.59 15.84 10.27
C GLY A 80 -4.27 15.08 10.23
N LEU A 81 -4.23 13.87 9.66
CA LEU A 81 -2.98 13.14 9.46
C LEU A 81 -2.11 13.88 8.45
N LYS A 82 -0.80 13.89 8.69
CA LYS A 82 0.18 14.34 7.70
C LYS A 82 0.64 13.16 6.88
N ARG A 83 1.11 13.41 5.64
CA ARG A 83 1.66 12.35 4.79
C ARG A 83 2.78 11.57 5.47
N GLN A 84 3.63 12.26 6.24
CA GLN A 84 4.73 11.69 7.01
C GLN A 84 4.31 10.85 8.24
N ASP A 85 3.03 10.89 8.63
CA ASP A 85 2.50 10.04 9.70
C ASP A 85 2.15 8.63 9.19
N LEU A 86 2.21 8.42 7.86
CA LEU A 86 1.88 7.18 7.19
C LEU A 86 3.11 6.61 6.49
N PHE A 87 3.26 5.29 6.53
CA PHE A 87 4.20 4.54 5.73
C PHE A 87 3.45 3.89 4.56
N LEU A 88 3.75 4.29 3.33
CA LEU A 88 3.16 3.73 2.11
C LEU A 88 4.18 2.87 1.37
N GLN A 89 3.86 1.57 1.26
CA GLN A 89 4.59 0.63 0.44
C GLN A 89 3.76 0.26 -0.79
N THR A 90 4.38 0.31 -1.96
CA THR A 90 3.84 -0.33 -3.17
C THR A 90 4.82 -1.34 -3.74
N LYS A 91 4.40 -2.01 -4.80
CA LYS A 91 5.18 -3.04 -5.48
C LYS A 91 5.18 -2.83 -6.98
N PHE A 92 6.35 -3.02 -7.58
CA PHE A 92 6.45 -3.25 -9.01
C PHE A 92 6.09 -4.71 -9.32
N THR A 93 5.18 -4.91 -10.28
CA THR A 93 4.79 -6.25 -10.75
C THR A 93 5.16 -6.41 -12.21
N SER A 94 5.96 -7.42 -12.52
CA SER A 94 6.36 -7.77 -13.88
C SER A 94 5.16 -8.09 -14.80
N LEU A 95 5.39 -8.05 -16.11
CA LEU A 95 4.36 -8.20 -17.14
C LEU A 95 3.48 -9.44 -16.95
N ASN A 96 4.08 -10.59 -16.63
CA ASN A 96 3.35 -11.86 -16.44
C ASN A 96 2.42 -11.84 -15.22
N GLY A 97 2.67 -10.96 -14.25
CA GLY A 97 1.81 -10.77 -13.10
C GLY A 97 0.66 -9.78 -13.33
N GLN A 98 0.64 -9.05 -14.45
CA GLN A 98 -0.38 -8.05 -14.73
C GLN A 98 -1.63 -8.64 -15.39
N ASP A 99 -2.72 -7.87 -15.35
CA ASP A 99 -3.82 -8.05 -16.31
C ASP A 99 -3.34 -7.49 -17.68
N PRO A 100 -3.34 -8.29 -18.77
CA PRO A 100 -2.89 -7.84 -20.09
C PRO A 100 -3.61 -6.60 -20.64
N HIS A 101 -4.82 -6.31 -20.12
CA HIS A 101 -5.63 -5.16 -20.53
C HIS A 101 -5.44 -3.92 -19.65
N LYS A 102 -4.71 -4.04 -18.53
CA LYS A 102 -4.55 -2.97 -17.52
C LYS A 102 -3.12 -2.91 -16.99
N ILE A 103 -2.15 -2.76 -17.89
CA ILE A 103 -0.73 -2.66 -17.55
C ILE A 103 -0.41 -1.18 -17.24
N PRO A 104 0.18 -0.85 -16.08
CA PRO A 104 0.41 0.54 -15.66
C PRO A 104 1.71 1.17 -16.20
N TYR A 105 2.30 0.58 -17.24
CA TYR A 105 3.55 1.00 -17.89
C TYR A 105 3.64 0.44 -19.32
N ASP A 106 4.58 0.93 -20.12
CA ASP A 106 4.82 0.40 -21.47
C ASP A 106 5.46 -0.99 -21.39
N LYS A 107 4.69 -2.02 -21.79
CA LYS A 107 5.14 -3.42 -21.79
C LYS A 107 6.33 -3.71 -22.70
N ASN A 108 6.61 -2.84 -23.67
CA ASN A 108 7.72 -3.00 -24.60
C ASN A 108 8.97 -2.23 -24.18
N ALA A 109 8.90 -1.41 -23.12
CA ALA A 109 10.05 -0.67 -22.62
C ALA A 109 11.08 -1.60 -21.94
N PRO A 110 12.35 -1.22 -21.83
CA PRO A 110 13.33 -1.93 -21.02
C PRO A 110 12.86 -2.07 -19.57
N LEU A 111 13.22 -3.16 -18.88
CA LEU A 111 12.76 -3.45 -17.52
C LEU A 111 12.95 -2.28 -16.53
N VAL A 112 14.10 -1.62 -16.58
CA VAL A 112 14.39 -0.45 -15.73
C VAL A 112 13.38 0.68 -15.97
N GLU A 113 13.01 0.92 -17.22
CA GLU A 113 12.01 1.92 -17.58
C GLU A 113 10.59 1.48 -17.19
N GLN A 114 10.27 0.18 -17.27
CA GLN A 114 9.01 -0.35 -16.74
C GLN A 114 8.88 -0.09 -15.23
N VAL A 115 9.95 -0.31 -14.46
CA VAL A 115 9.98 -0.04 -13.01
C VAL A 115 9.78 1.45 -12.74
N LYS A 116 10.49 2.33 -13.45
CA LYS A 116 10.36 3.79 -13.30
C LYS A 116 8.96 4.28 -13.64
N GLN A 117 8.39 3.82 -14.75
CA GLN A 117 7.03 4.17 -15.19
C GLN A 117 6.00 3.66 -14.18
N SER A 118 6.12 2.42 -13.72
CA SER A 118 5.26 1.87 -12.67
C SER A 118 5.33 2.69 -11.38
N PHE A 119 6.53 3.09 -10.96
CA PHE A 119 6.71 3.95 -9.78
C PHE A 119 6.04 5.32 -9.96
N ALA A 120 6.22 5.96 -11.12
CA ALA A 120 5.55 7.22 -11.43
C ALA A 120 4.02 7.09 -11.43
N THR A 121 3.49 6.01 -12.01
CA THR A 121 2.06 5.68 -11.97
C THR A 121 1.57 5.51 -10.53
N SER A 122 2.32 4.81 -9.67
CA SER A 122 1.99 4.66 -8.25
C SER A 122 1.92 6.00 -7.52
N LEU A 123 2.85 6.93 -7.76
CA LEU A 123 2.81 8.28 -7.14
C LEU A 123 1.52 9.02 -7.50
N ILE A 124 1.12 8.97 -8.78
CA ILE A 124 -0.13 9.58 -9.26
C ILE A 124 -1.34 8.92 -8.58
N ASN A 125 -1.43 7.59 -8.63
CA ASN A 125 -2.57 6.86 -8.06
C ASN A 125 -2.70 7.08 -6.55
N LEU A 126 -1.56 7.05 -5.83
CA LEU A 126 -1.51 7.24 -4.38
C LEU A 126 -1.60 8.70 -3.95
N GLN A 127 -1.65 9.64 -4.91
CA GLN A 127 -1.76 11.08 -4.67
C GLN A 127 -0.67 11.59 -3.72
N THR A 128 0.57 11.19 -3.98
CA THR A 128 1.72 11.53 -3.13
C THR A 128 2.98 11.73 -3.94
N ASP A 129 3.90 12.54 -3.43
CA ASP A 129 5.18 12.85 -4.10
C ASP A 129 6.31 11.87 -3.74
N TYR A 130 6.10 10.98 -2.76
CA TYR A 130 7.09 9.98 -2.36
C TYR A 130 6.47 8.69 -1.81
N LEU A 131 7.22 7.60 -1.91
CA LEU A 131 6.92 6.31 -1.28
C LEU A 131 7.94 6.00 -0.21
N ASP A 132 7.49 5.35 0.86
CA ASP A 132 8.37 4.93 1.95
C ASP A 132 9.08 3.62 1.61
N SER A 133 8.49 2.81 0.72
CA SER A 133 9.07 1.56 0.23
C SER A 133 8.54 1.18 -1.15
N LEU A 134 9.43 0.67 -2.00
CA LEU A 134 9.11 0.02 -3.28
C LEU A 134 9.69 -1.40 -3.26
N VAL A 135 8.83 -2.40 -3.43
CA VAL A 135 9.23 -3.83 -3.41
C VAL A 135 9.04 -4.47 -4.79
N MET A 136 9.89 -5.43 -5.13
CA MET A 136 9.69 -6.28 -6.31
C MET A 136 8.67 -7.38 -5.95
N HIS A 137 7.49 -7.36 -6.59
CA HIS A 137 6.36 -8.21 -6.18
C HIS A 137 6.62 -9.71 -6.34
N SER A 138 7.51 -10.07 -7.26
CA SER A 138 8.00 -11.44 -7.46
C SER A 138 9.49 -11.39 -7.77
N PRO A 139 10.22 -12.51 -7.59
CA PRO A 139 11.54 -12.66 -8.18
C PRO A 139 11.47 -12.34 -9.68
N MET A 140 12.47 -11.63 -10.17
CA MET A 140 12.62 -11.40 -11.60
C MET A 140 13.49 -12.51 -12.17
N SER A 141 12.92 -13.33 -13.05
CA SER A 141 13.60 -14.39 -13.81
C SER A 141 13.84 -13.95 -15.24
#